data_AF-A0A4Y2X303-F1
#
_entry.id   AF-A0A4Y2X303-F1
#
_cell.length_a   1.000
_cell.length_b   1.000
_cell.length_c   1.000
_cell.angle_alpha   90.00
_cell.angle_beta   90.00
_cell.angle_gamma   90.00
#
_symmetry.space_group_name_H-M   'P 1'
#
loop_
_entity.id
_entity.type
_entity.pdbx_description
1 polymer ?
#
loop_
_entity_poly.entity_id
_entity_poly.type
_entity_poly.pdbx_seq_one_letter_code
_entity_poly.pdbx_strand_id
1 'polypeptide(L)'
;FDNPAAAAETPTRQLTFNYLIALNSWLLLCPSDLCCDWTMGSVPLVRSWSDPRNIATLAVYATLFTVLWNAVWVDDLRSRTLLM
;
A
#
# COMPACT_ATOMS: atom_id res chain seq x y z
N PHE A 1 -4.60 -23.40 3.86
CA PHE A 1 -5.11 -22.12 4.40
C PHE A 1 -5.47 -21.25 3.22
N ASP A 2 -6.67 -20.66 3.25
CA ASP A 2 -7.15 -19.86 2.12
C ASP A 2 -6.30 -18.61 1.93
N ASN A 3 -5.95 -17.89 3.00
CA ASN A 3 -5.02 -16.75 2.97
C ASN A 3 -3.68 -17.10 3.67
N PRO A 4 -2.59 -17.35 2.91
CA PRO A 4 -1.28 -17.67 3.49
C PRO A 4 -0.68 -16.54 4.33
N ALA A 5 -0.97 -15.27 4.00
CA ALA A 5 -0.45 -14.13 4.75
C ALA A 5 -1.06 -14.04 6.15
N ALA A 6 -2.35 -14.33 6.28
CA ALA A 6 -3.04 -14.37 7.57
C ALA A 6 -2.50 -15.49 8.48
N ALA A 7 -2.13 -16.63 7.90
CA ALA A 7 -1.58 -17.77 8.62
C ALA A 7 -0.10 -17.60 9.01
N ALA A 8 0.61 -16.60 8.47
CA ALA A 8 2.02 -16.41 8.75
C ALA A 8 2.28 -15.88 10.17
N GLU A 9 3.47 -16.17 10.69
CA GLU A 9 3.94 -15.64 11.98
C GLU A 9 4.40 -14.17 11.86
N THR A 10 4.53 -13.52 13.01
CA THR A 10 5.16 -12.19 13.09
C THR A 10 6.66 -12.33 12.82
N PRO A 11 7.30 -11.46 12.01
CA PRO A 11 6.76 -10.24 11.38
C PRO A 11 6.23 -10.43 9.95
N THR A 12 6.36 -11.63 9.37
CA THR A 12 6.00 -11.92 7.97
C THR A 12 4.55 -11.55 7.64
N ARG A 13 3.63 -11.81 8.57
CA ARG A 13 2.22 -11.41 8.43
C ARG A 13 2.05 -9.91 8.24
N GLN A 14 2.67 -9.10 9.11
CA GLN A 14 2.57 -7.65 9.07
C GLN A 14 3.22 -7.09 7.80
N LEU A 15 4.42 -7.57 7.48
CA LEU A 15 5.13 -7.14 6.26
C LEU A 15 4.31 -7.44 5.00
N THR A 16 3.75 -8.65 4.92
CA THR A 16 2.94 -9.06 3.76
C THR A 16 1.64 -8.25 3.67
N PHE A 17 0.94 -8.01 4.78
CA PHE A 17 -0.26 -7.17 4.75
C PHE A 17 0.03 -5.72 4.34
N ASN A 18 1.14 -5.14 4.80
CA ASN A 18 1.54 -3.81 4.34
C ASN A 18 1.89 -3.80 2.85
N TYR A 19 2.60 -4.82 2.36
CA TYR A 19 2.89 -4.95 0.92
C TYR A 19 1.61 -5.13 0.07
N LEU A 20 0.59 -5.81 0.58
CA LEU A 20 -0.69 -5.95 -0.13
C LEU A 20 -1.35 -4.58 -0.38
N ILE A 21 -1.14 -3.57 0.46
CA ILE A 21 -1.63 -2.20 0.19
C ILE A 21 -0.93 -1.65 -1.05
N ALA A 22 0.39 -1.84 -1.18
CA ALA A 22 1.13 -1.42 -2.37
C ALA A 22 0.71 -2.18 -3.63
N LEU A 23 0.52 -3.50 -3.54
CA LEU A 23 0.04 -4.33 -4.64
C LEU A 23 -1.35 -3.87 -5.12
N ASN A 24 -2.30 -3.69 -4.20
CA ASN A 24 -3.65 -3.24 -4.55
C ASN A 24 -3.66 -1.81 -5.12
N SER A 25 -2.81 -0.92 -4.60
CA SER A 25 -2.65 0.43 -5.16
C SER A 25 -2.14 0.37 -6.60
N TRP A 26 -1.20 -0.53 -6.89
CA TRP A 26 -0.75 -0.77 -8.26
C TRP A 26 -1.86 -1.31 -9.15
N LEU A 27 -2.63 -2.31 -8.70
CA LEU A 27 -3.77 -2.85 -9.45
C LEU A 27 -4.84 -1.81 -9.78
N LEU A 28 -5.05 -0.83 -8.90
CA LEU A 28 -5.97 0.29 -9.15
C LEU A 28 -5.47 1.21 -10.28
N LEU A 29 -4.15 1.42 -10.37
CA LEU A 29 -3.53 2.30 -11.36
C LEU A 29 -3.26 1.59 -12.69
N CYS A 30 -2.91 0.30 -12.61
CA CYS A 30 -2.55 -0.57 -13.72
C CYS A 30 -3.17 -1.95 -13.48
N PRO A 31 -4.38 -2.21 -13.99
CA PRO A 31 -5.09 -3.46 -13.75
C PRO A 31 -4.48 -4.60 -14.59
N SER A 32 -3.44 -5.24 -14.05
CA SER A 32 -2.86 -6.48 -14.57
C SER A 32 -3.02 -7.61 -13.55
N ASP A 33 -2.95 -8.88 -13.99
CA ASP A 33 -2.87 -10.05 -13.09
C ASP A 33 -4.00 -10.18 -12.05
N LEU A 34 -5.21 -9.73 -12.40
CA LEU A 34 -6.39 -9.65 -11.52
C LEU A 34 -6.89 -10.99 -10.96
N CYS A 35 -6.45 -12.11 -11.52
CA CYS A 35 -6.83 -13.43 -11.03
C CYS A 35 -6.07 -13.86 -9.76
N CYS A 36 -5.13 -13.05 -9.25
CA CYS A 36 -4.46 -13.31 -7.98
C CYS A 36 -5.38 -12.95 -6.79
N ASP A 37 -6.26 -13.87 -6.40
CA ASP A 37 -7.25 -13.71 -5.32
C ASP A 37 -6.68 -13.90 -3.90
N TRP A 38 -5.36 -13.80 -3.74
CA TRP A 38 -4.60 -13.94 -2.49
C TRP A 38 -4.64 -15.36 -1.92
N THR A 39 -5.35 -16.26 -2.57
CA THR A 39 -5.41 -17.66 -2.19
C THR A 39 -4.22 -18.44 -2.71
N MET A 40 -4.01 -19.62 -2.13
CA MET A 40 -3.08 -20.64 -2.65
C MET A 40 -1.62 -20.16 -2.85
N GLY A 41 -1.21 -19.07 -2.20
CA GLY A 41 0.14 -18.53 -2.33
C GLY A 41 0.40 -17.76 -3.63
N SER A 42 -0.66 -17.29 -4.31
CA SER A 42 -0.56 -16.43 -5.50
C SER A 42 0.29 -15.18 -5.27
N VAL A 43 0.26 -14.62 -4.06
CA VAL A 43 1.17 -13.55 -3.62
C VAL A 43 2.24 -14.13 -2.68
N PRO A 44 3.53 -14.09 -3.06
CA PRO A 44 4.60 -14.58 -2.19
C PRO A 44 4.71 -13.78 -0.89
N LEU A 45 4.92 -14.46 0.24
CA LEU A 45 5.07 -13.80 1.55
C LEU A 45 6.33 -12.92 1.61
N VAL A 46 6.24 -11.80 2.32
CA VAL A 46 7.36 -10.90 2.62
C VAL A 46 8.00 -11.34 3.93
N ARG A 47 9.14 -12.03 3.84
CA ARG A 47 9.75 -12.72 5.00
C ARG A 47 10.73 -11.88 5.80
N SER A 48 11.30 -10.83 5.21
CA SER A 48 12.32 -10.00 5.86
C SER A 48 12.07 -8.51 5.65
N TRP A 49 12.64 -7.71 6.55
CA TRP A 49 12.68 -6.26 6.43
C TRP A 49 13.53 -5.78 5.24
N SER A 50 14.53 -6.57 4.84
CA SER A 50 15.39 -6.31 3.69
C SER A 50 14.77 -6.66 2.34
N ASP A 51 13.55 -7.17 2.32
CA ASP A 51 12.86 -7.49 1.08
C ASP A 51 12.62 -6.20 0.26
N PRO A 52 13.05 -6.14 -1.02
CA PRO A 52 12.93 -4.94 -1.84
C PRO A 52 11.46 -4.51 -2.04
N ARG A 53 10.50 -5.41 -1.87
CA ARG A 53 9.06 -5.10 -1.93
C ARG A 53 8.62 -4.10 -0.86
N ASN A 54 9.36 -4.00 0.25
CA ASN A 54 9.11 -2.99 1.27
C ASN A 54 9.33 -1.55 0.75
N ILE A 55 10.11 -1.37 -0.33
CA ILE A 55 10.29 -0.06 -0.96
C ILE A 55 8.96 0.42 -1.58
N ALA A 56 8.21 -0.48 -2.23
CA ALA A 56 6.89 -0.15 -2.80
C ALA A 56 5.89 0.22 -1.70
N THR A 57 5.90 -0.51 -0.59
CA THR A 57 5.13 -0.19 0.62
C THR A 57 5.44 1.22 1.13
N LEU A 58 6.72 1.55 1.30
CA LEU A 58 7.16 2.86 1.76
C LEU A 58 6.75 3.97 0.77
N ALA A 59 6.89 3.72 -0.53
CA ALA A 59 6.49 4.67 -1.56
C ALA A 59 5.00 5.01 -1.49
N VAL A 60 4.13 4.00 -1.36
CA VAL A 60 2.67 4.24 -1.25
C VAL A 60 2.34 5.01 0.02
N TYR A 61 2.93 4.68 1.17
CA TYR A 61 2.72 5.45 2.39
C TYR A 61 3.22 6.89 2.29
N ALA A 62 4.36 7.12 1.64
CA ALA A 62 4.87 8.47 1.38
C ALA A 62 3.91 9.27 0.46
N THR A 63 3.37 8.65 -0.58
CA THR A 63 2.36 9.28 -1.45
C THR A 63 1.09 9.60 -0.67
N LEU A 64 0.54 8.66 0.11
CA LEU A 64 -0.65 8.91 0.92
C LEU A 64 -0.41 10.02 1.95
N PHE A 65 0.75 10.02 2.59
CA PHE A 65 1.13 11.06 3.54
C PHE A 65 1.21 12.44 2.87
N THR A 66 1.85 12.55 1.71
CA THR A 66 1.95 13.83 0.98
C THR A 66 0.58 14.31 0.50
N VAL A 67 -0.29 13.43 0.00
CA VAL A 67 -1.67 13.78 -0.38
C VAL A 67 -2.45 14.27 0.84
N LEU A 68 -2.39 13.55 1.97
CA LEU A 68 -3.06 13.94 3.20
C LEU A 68 -2.53 15.29 3.71
N TRP A 69 -1.21 15.52 3.61
CA TRP A 69 -0.61 16.80 3.97
C TRP A 69 -1.23 17.92 3.14
N ASN A 70 -1.18 17.79 1.83
CA ASN A 70 -1.72 18.80 0.93
C ASN A 70 -3.22 19.07 1.21
N ALA A 71 -4.01 18.01 1.40
CA ALA A 71 -5.44 18.14 1.69
C ALA A 71 -5.73 18.85 3.02
N VAL A 72 -4.97 18.56 4.07
CA VAL A 72 -5.26 19.11 5.41
C VAL A 72 -4.86 20.58 5.54
N TRP A 73 -3.81 21.00 4.84
CA TRP A 73 -3.18 22.27 5.15
C TRP A 73 -2.91 23.19 3.94
N VAL A 74 -2.88 22.68 2.69
CA VAL A 74 -2.72 23.53 1.50
C VAL A 74 -4.05 24.14 1.05
N ASP A 75 -5.17 23.52 1.41
CA ASP A 75 -6.52 24.02 1.10
C ASP A 75 -6.89 25.33 1.85
N ASP A 76 -6.25 25.62 2.99
CA ASP A 76 -6.44 26.89 3.73
C ASP A 76 -5.93 28.11 2.94
N LEU A 77 -4.85 27.95 2.17
CA LEU A 77 -4.26 29.01 1.36
C LEU A 77 -5.06 29.27 0.07
N ARG A 78 -5.56 28.21 -0.60
CA ARG A 78 -6.38 28.35 -1.83
C ARG A 78 -7.78 28.88 -1.56
N SER A 79 -8.38 28.54 -0.42
CA SER A 79 -9.70 29.04 -0.02
C SER A 79 -9.70 30.56 0.18
N ARG A 80 -8.56 31.16 0.56
CA ARG A 80 -8.40 32.62 0.71
C ARG A 80 -8.29 33.38 -0.62
N THR A 81 -7.75 32.75 -1.67
CA THR A 81 -7.60 33.38 -2.99
C THR A 81 -8.92 33.53 -3.76
N LEU A 82 -9.91 32.68 -3.48
CA LEU A 82 -11.25 32.77 -4.10
C LEU A 82 -12.20 33.78 -3.42
N LEU A 83 -11.79 34.34 -2.28
CA LEU A 83 -12.56 35.33 -1.51
C LEU A 83 -12.04 36.78 -1.68
N MET A 84 -11.07 37.01 -2.57
CA MET A 84 -10.58 38.34 -3.00
C MET A 84 -11.01 38.61 -4.44
#